data_AF-A0A8T7M8Y4-F1
#
_entry.id   AF-A0A8T7M8Y4-F1
#
_cell.length_a   1.000
_cell.length_b   1.000
_cell.length_c   1.000
_cell.angle_alpha   90.00
_cell.angle_beta   90.00
_cell.angle_gamma   90.00
#
_symmetry.space_group_name_H-M   'P 1'
#
loop_
_entity.id
_entity.type
_entity.pdbx_description
1 polymer ?
#
loop_
_entity_poly.entity_id
_entity_poly.type
_entity_poly.pdbx_seq_one_letter_code
_entity_poly.pdbx_strand_id
1 'polypeptide(L)'
;MAANVKPDAKLEKLLSLKAAPREQALYAVELLKSERKRQTLEAALRALTDYPLPEARPALLALYRRYEADGTKLDSGAFLRATILKALHTLAVAEDLPLLERAACTYEKMPSLHDAQGAHLRAAALKVLFEVDETIAAFHCTRLLADPETSRMSGEPALTAVKLLAMQHNLLPLYYYAIQEGEKIAEITAECLRSLTRLPVALVDLLVQKYGALGNEALLIGLFDLLLTHVEGSHFHPFLLNFLAVTRHYDLYRYLALGIVAGDSEDLLKEMLAASKTGRDKRKTEILREVLLLYRHQNPAIRAAINELLKPAPPLKQP
;
A
#
# COMPACT_ATOMS: atom_id res chain seq x y z
N MET A 1 -3.79 -43.48 0.05
CA MET A 1 -3.67 -43.61 1.52
C MET A 1 -3.45 -42.21 2.09
N ALA A 2 -4.52 -41.55 2.53
CA ALA A 2 -4.41 -40.25 3.19
C ALA A 2 -3.82 -40.48 4.58
N ALA A 3 -2.61 -39.99 4.83
CA ALA A 3 -2.00 -40.03 6.14
C ALA A 3 -2.90 -39.24 7.11
N ASN A 4 -3.40 -39.94 8.13
CA ASN A 4 -4.19 -39.37 9.21
C ASN A 4 -3.25 -38.50 10.06
N VAL A 5 -3.06 -37.23 9.65
CA VAL A 5 -2.22 -36.28 10.38
C VAL A 5 -2.92 -36.01 11.71
N LYS A 6 -2.37 -36.55 12.80
CA LYS A 6 -2.85 -36.27 14.15
C LYS A 6 -2.94 -34.75 14.35
N PRO A 7 -4.07 -34.23 14.85
CA PRO A 7 -4.19 -32.82 15.16
C PRO A 7 -3.07 -32.39 16.10
N ASP A 8 -2.47 -31.22 15.84
CA ASP A 8 -1.42 -30.69 16.69
C ASP A 8 -2.03 -30.10 17.96
N ALA A 9 -2.04 -30.88 19.05
CA ALA A 9 -2.64 -30.51 20.33
C ALA A 9 -2.18 -29.13 20.85
N LYS A 10 -0.95 -28.71 20.53
CA LYS A 10 -0.44 -27.38 20.90
C LYS A 10 -1.12 -26.28 20.09
N LEU A 11 -1.31 -26.49 18.79
CA LEU A 11 -2.03 -25.55 17.92
C LEU A 11 -3.50 -25.47 18.34
N GLU A 12 -4.15 -26.60 18.60
CA GLU A 12 -5.54 -26.62 19.07
C GLU A 12 -5.70 -25.86 20.38
N LYS A 13 -4.80 -26.08 21.35
CA LYS A 13 -4.77 -25.32 22.60
C LYS A 13 -4.55 -23.83 22.36
N LEU A 14 -3.64 -23.44 21.47
CA LEU A 14 -3.42 -22.03 21.15
C LEU A 14 -4.68 -21.39 20.54
N LEU A 15 -5.37 -22.10 19.64
CA LEU A 15 -6.57 -21.60 18.99
C LEU A 15 -7.78 -21.55 19.94
N SER A 16 -7.89 -22.46 20.91
CA SER A 16 -8.97 -22.44 21.89
C SER A 16 -8.89 -21.24 22.84
N LEU A 17 -7.70 -20.66 23.03
CA LEU A 17 -7.48 -19.46 23.85
C LEU A 17 -7.83 -18.14 23.15
N LYS A 18 -8.35 -18.15 21.91
CA LYS A 18 -8.63 -16.93 21.14
C LYS A 18 -9.56 -15.92 21.85
N ALA A 19 -10.47 -16.40 22.70
CA ALA A 19 -11.36 -15.54 23.49
C ALA A 19 -10.66 -14.87 24.68
N ALA A 20 -9.43 -15.28 25.02
CA ALA A 20 -8.60 -14.73 26.09
C ALA A 20 -7.23 -14.29 25.52
N PRO A 21 -7.14 -13.13 24.83
CA PRO A 21 -5.96 -12.72 24.06
C PRO A 21 -4.65 -12.72 24.87
N ARG A 22 -4.70 -12.28 26.14
CA ARG A 22 -3.53 -12.27 27.02
C ARG A 22 -3.03 -13.68 27.33
N GLU A 23 -3.93 -14.62 27.64
CA GLU A 23 -3.57 -16.02 27.92
C GLU A 23 -3.04 -16.71 26.67
N GLN A 24 -3.66 -16.42 25.52
CA GLN A 24 -3.19 -16.89 24.22
C GLN A 24 -1.76 -16.42 23.94
N ALA A 25 -1.48 -15.13 24.15
CA ALA A 25 -0.16 -14.56 23.94
C ALA A 25 0.88 -15.14 24.91
N LEU A 26 0.56 -15.30 26.20
CA LEU A 26 1.45 -15.97 27.17
C LEU A 26 1.77 -17.40 26.74
N TYR A 27 0.78 -18.16 26.28
CA TYR A 27 1.01 -19.51 25.77
C TYR A 27 1.85 -19.50 24.48
N ALA A 28 1.63 -18.51 23.60
CA ALA A 28 2.46 -18.32 22.40
C ALA A 28 3.93 -18.09 22.74
N VAL A 29 4.26 -17.30 23.78
CA VAL A 29 5.65 -17.11 24.26
C VAL A 29 6.29 -18.44 24.65
N GLU A 30 5.57 -19.31 25.35
CA GLU A 30 6.08 -20.64 25.72
C GLU A 30 6.32 -21.53 24.49
N LEU A 31 5.44 -21.43 23.48
CA LEU A 31 5.62 -22.14 22.22
C LEU A 31 6.89 -21.68 21.48
N LEU A 32 7.20 -20.38 21.45
CA LEU A 32 8.39 -19.88 20.74
C LEU A 32 9.72 -20.51 21.24
N LYS A 33 9.79 -20.88 22.53
CA LYS A 33 11.00 -21.47 23.14
C LYS A 33 11.31 -22.86 22.60
N SER A 34 10.29 -23.69 22.42
CA SER A 34 10.47 -25.14 22.20
C SER A 34 9.89 -25.65 20.89
N GLU A 35 8.89 -24.96 20.32
CA GLU A 35 8.18 -25.44 19.14
C GLU A 35 9.04 -25.33 17.88
N ARG A 36 8.83 -26.27 16.96
CA ARG A 36 9.60 -26.43 15.72
C ARG A 36 8.68 -26.55 14.50
N LYS A 37 7.43 -26.96 14.70
CA LYS A 37 6.43 -27.03 13.65
C LYS A 37 6.05 -25.62 13.19
N ARG A 38 6.25 -25.37 11.90
CA ARG A 38 6.03 -24.08 11.25
C ARG A 38 4.62 -23.54 11.47
N GLN A 39 3.59 -24.35 11.25
CA GLN A 39 2.19 -23.93 11.39
C GLN A 39 1.87 -23.43 12.82
N THR A 40 2.38 -24.12 13.83
CA THR A 40 2.18 -23.77 15.24
C THR A 40 2.96 -22.52 15.61
N LEU A 41 4.18 -22.36 15.09
CA LEU A 41 4.95 -21.13 15.25
C LEU A 41 4.30 -19.92 14.57
N GLU A 42 3.80 -20.06 13.34
CA GLU A 42 3.10 -18.98 12.63
C GLU A 42 1.83 -18.54 13.37
N ALA A 43 1.06 -19.49 13.91
CA ALA A 43 -0.09 -19.17 14.75
C ALA A 43 0.31 -18.46 16.05
N ALA A 44 1.40 -18.89 16.70
CA ALA A 44 1.92 -18.25 17.91
C ALA A 44 2.41 -16.81 17.62
N LEU A 45 3.15 -16.60 16.54
CA LEU A 45 3.62 -15.28 16.10
C LEU A 45 2.44 -14.36 15.75
N ARG A 46 1.39 -14.89 15.12
CA ARG A 46 0.17 -14.14 14.86
C ARG A 46 -0.51 -13.69 16.15
N ALA A 47 -0.67 -14.58 17.13
CA ALA A 47 -1.23 -14.22 18.43
C ALA A 47 -0.42 -13.10 19.12
N LEU A 48 0.91 -13.13 19.02
CA LEU A 48 1.78 -12.08 19.55
C LEU A 48 1.77 -10.78 18.74
N THR A 49 1.44 -10.84 17.45
CA THR A 49 1.21 -9.64 16.63
C THR A 49 -0.13 -8.99 16.99
N ASP A 50 -1.17 -9.81 17.18
CA ASP A 50 -2.51 -9.34 17.54
C ASP A 50 -2.57 -8.84 19.00
N TYR A 51 -1.76 -9.40 19.90
CA TYR A 51 -1.62 -8.98 21.30
C TYR A 51 -0.14 -8.96 21.74
N PRO A 52 0.58 -7.83 21.54
CA PRO A 52 1.99 -7.72 21.90
C PRO A 52 2.21 -7.83 23.42
N LEU A 53 3.14 -8.70 23.82
CA LEU A 53 3.58 -8.86 25.20
C LEU A 53 5.06 -8.50 25.33
N PRO A 54 5.45 -7.55 26.22
CA PRO A 54 6.85 -7.20 26.45
C PRO A 54 7.75 -8.40 26.77
N GLU A 55 7.23 -9.37 27.54
CA GLU A 55 7.94 -10.59 27.94
C GLU A 55 8.23 -11.53 26.76
N ALA A 56 7.57 -11.35 25.60
CA ALA A 56 7.81 -12.12 24.40
C ALA A 56 9.13 -11.74 23.72
N ARG A 57 9.63 -10.51 23.93
CA ARG A 57 10.77 -9.96 23.19
C ARG A 57 12.02 -10.85 23.22
N PRO A 58 12.50 -11.36 24.37
CA PRO A 58 13.67 -12.24 24.39
C PRO A 58 13.47 -13.54 23.59
N ALA A 59 12.26 -14.12 23.64
CA ALA A 59 11.94 -15.34 22.91
C ALA A 59 11.87 -15.10 21.39
N LEU A 60 11.31 -13.97 20.97
CA LEU A 60 11.27 -13.55 19.56
C LEU A 60 12.68 -13.33 19.00
N LEU A 61 13.55 -12.63 19.73
CA LEU A 61 14.94 -12.40 19.32
C LEU A 61 15.75 -13.70 19.25
N ALA A 62 15.57 -14.60 20.23
CA ALA A 62 16.21 -15.92 20.21
C ALA A 62 15.75 -16.75 19.01
N LEU A 63 14.44 -16.72 18.71
CA LEU A 63 13.88 -17.41 17.55
C LEU A 63 14.42 -16.83 16.23
N TYR A 64 14.51 -15.49 16.12
CA TYR A 64 15.09 -14.83 14.95
C TYR A 64 16.52 -15.30 14.69
N ARG A 65 17.39 -15.22 15.71
CA ARG A 65 18.81 -15.60 15.61
C ARG A 65 18.97 -17.06 15.18
N ARG A 66 18.08 -17.94 15.63
CA ARG A 66 18.09 -19.35 15.24
C ARG A 66 17.83 -19.52 13.74
N TYR A 67 16.80 -18.87 13.20
CA TYR A 67 16.51 -18.93 11.77
C TYR A 67 17.51 -18.15 10.92
N GLU A 68 18.15 -17.12 11.47
CA GLU A 68 19.26 -16.41 10.83
C GLU A 68 20.48 -17.34 10.67
N ALA A 69 20.84 -18.12 11.70
CA ALA A 69 21.99 -19.01 11.67
C ALA A 69 21.87 -20.15 10.64
N ASP A 70 20.67 -20.73 10.50
CA ASP A 70 20.41 -21.84 9.58
C ASP A 70 19.80 -21.39 8.22
N GLY A 71 19.58 -20.09 8.06
CA GLY A 71 19.18 -19.40 6.83
C GLY A 71 18.15 -20.12 5.98
N THR A 72 18.48 -20.31 4.70
CA THR A 72 17.61 -20.90 3.67
C THR A 72 17.16 -22.33 3.97
N LYS A 73 17.86 -23.08 4.82
CA LYS A 73 17.50 -24.48 5.14
C LYS A 73 16.25 -24.56 6.00
N LEU A 74 16.11 -23.65 6.98
CA LEU A 74 14.98 -23.64 7.91
C LEU A 74 13.94 -22.56 7.60
N ASP A 75 14.34 -21.51 6.88
CA ASP A 75 13.51 -20.36 6.54
C ASP A 75 13.76 -19.91 5.09
N SER A 76 13.50 -20.82 4.14
CA SER A 76 13.61 -20.55 2.71
C SER A 76 12.77 -19.32 2.32
N GLY A 77 13.43 -18.26 1.85
CA GLY A 77 12.81 -17.00 1.44
C GLY A 77 12.56 -16.02 2.59
N ALA A 78 13.09 -16.33 3.78
CA ALA A 78 13.05 -15.48 4.96
C ALA A 78 11.65 -15.10 5.49
N PHE A 79 10.62 -15.90 5.18
CA PHE A 79 9.23 -15.60 5.56
C PHE A 79 8.98 -15.67 7.06
N LEU A 80 9.62 -16.62 7.74
CA LEU A 80 9.42 -16.78 9.18
C LEU A 80 10.15 -15.68 9.94
N ARG A 81 11.39 -15.33 9.54
CA ARG A 81 12.07 -14.14 10.07
C ARG A 81 11.27 -12.87 9.83
N ALA A 82 10.67 -12.70 8.65
CA ALA A 82 9.77 -11.56 8.40
C ALA A 82 8.57 -11.53 9.36
N THR A 83 8.01 -12.71 9.67
CA THR A 83 6.88 -12.83 10.62
C THR A 83 7.31 -12.56 12.06
N ILE A 84 8.51 -12.97 12.44
CA ILE A 84 9.10 -12.65 13.75
C ILE A 84 9.30 -11.13 13.88
N LEU A 85 9.81 -10.45 12.85
CA LEU A 85 9.94 -8.99 12.86
C LEU A 85 8.59 -8.27 12.97
N LYS A 86 7.54 -8.78 12.33
CA LYS A 86 6.18 -8.24 12.50
C LYS A 86 5.70 -8.33 13.96
N ALA A 87 5.96 -9.47 14.62
CA ALA A 87 5.63 -9.63 16.04
C ALA A 87 6.53 -8.79 16.97
N LEU A 88 7.75 -8.45 16.54
CA LEU A 88 8.66 -7.55 17.26
C LEU A 88 8.32 -6.07 17.06
N HIS A 89 7.47 -5.70 16.09
CA HIS A 89 7.28 -4.32 15.64
C HIS A 89 7.07 -3.31 16.77
N THR A 90 6.11 -3.57 17.68
CA THR A 90 5.80 -2.67 18.79
C THR A 90 6.63 -2.93 20.05
N LEU A 91 7.58 -3.87 19.99
CA LEU A 91 8.42 -4.31 21.10
C LEU A 91 9.90 -4.00 20.86
N ALA A 92 10.28 -3.59 19.66
CA ALA A 92 11.65 -3.31 19.29
C ALA A 92 12.17 -2.07 20.03
N VAL A 93 13.48 -2.09 20.31
CA VAL A 93 14.19 -1.00 21.00
C VAL A 93 15.48 -0.66 20.25
N ALA A 94 16.15 0.43 20.63
CA ALA A 94 17.37 0.90 19.98
C ALA A 94 18.47 -0.17 19.88
N GLU A 95 18.59 -1.07 20.85
CA GLU A 95 19.57 -2.16 20.83
C GLU A 95 19.32 -3.19 19.72
N ASP A 96 18.12 -3.23 19.13
CA ASP A 96 17.79 -4.11 18.01
C ASP A 96 18.28 -3.57 16.66
N LEU A 97 18.72 -2.32 16.60
CA LEU A 97 19.12 -1.63 15.36
C LEU A 97 20.10 -2.46 14.50
N PRO A 98 21.21 -3.04 15.03
CA PRO A 98 22.11 -3.82 14.20
C PRO A 98 21.47 -5.08 13.59
N LEU A 99 20.49 -5.69 14.27
CA LEU A 99 19.75 -6.83 13.74
C LEU A 99 18.83 -6.38 12.61
N LEU A 100 18.14 -5.26 12.80
CA LEU A 100 17.19 -4.72 11.84
C LEU A 100 17.86 -4.22 10.55
N GLU A 101 19.01 -3.56 10.65
CA GLU A 101 19.81 -3.16 9.49
C GLU A 101 20.29 -4.37 8.68
N ARG A 102 20.78 -5.43 9.36
CA ARG A 102 21.14 -6.69 8.68
C ARG A 102 19.94 -7.32 7.97
N ALA A 103 18.77 -7.33 8.62
CA ALA A 103 17.55 -7.84 8.03
C ALA A 103 17.13 -7.05 6.77
N ALA A 104 17.21 -5.72 6.81
CA ALA A 104 16.94 -4.82 5.67
C ALA A 104 17.92 -5.00 4.51
N CYS A 105 19.10 -5.58 4.76
CA CYS A 105 20.14 -5.87 3.78
C CYS A 105 20.24 -7.36 3.40
N THR A 106 19.28 -8.20 3.82
CA THR A 106 19.33 -9.65 3.55
C THR A 106 18.74 -9.98 2.18
N TYR A 107 19.55 -10.63 1.33
CA TYR A 107 19.14 -11.18 0.03
C TYR A 107 19.39 -12.69 0.01
N GLU A 108 18.37 -13.48 -0.33
CA GLU A 108 18.51 -14.93 -0.43
C GLU A 108 18.39 -15.39 -1.88
N LYS A 109 19.52 -15.78 -2.47
CA LYS A 109 19.52 -16.38 -3.81
C LYS A 109 19.13 -17.85 -3.69
N MET A 110 18.00 -18.21 -4.28
CA MET A 110 17.54 -19.59 -4.34
C MET A 110 17.91 -20.18 -5.71
N PRO A 111 18.57 -21.35 -5.78
CA PRO A 111 19.04 -21.91 -7.06
C PRO A 111 17.95 -22.12 -8.12
N SER A 112 16.69 -22.29 -7.69
CA SER A 112 15.54 -22.54 -8.58
C SER A 112 14.81 -21.28 -9.03
N LEU A 113 15.16 -20.11 -8.51
CA LEU A 113 14.48 -18.85 -8.79
C LEU A 113 15.48 -17.83 -9.35
N HIS A 114 15.05 -17.09 -10.37
CA HIS A 114 15.89 -16.07 -11.00
C HIS A 114 15.95 -14.78 -10.16
N ASP A 115 14.99 -14.58 -9.24
CA ASP A 115 14.88 -13.37 -8.41
C ASP A 115 15.35 -13.66 -6.96
N ALA A 116 16.10 -12.74 -6.37
CA ALA A 116 16.48 -12.86 -4.96
C ALA A 116 15.24 -12.81 -4.04
N GLN A 117 15.17 -13.77 -3.12
CA GLN A 117 14.14 -13.86 -2.10
C GLN A 117 14.49 -12.98 -0.89
N GLY A 118 13.55 -12.87 0.05
CA GLY A 118 13.71 -12.06 1.26
C GLY A 118 13.18 -10.63 1.15
N ALA A 119 12.48 -10.27 0.06
CA ALA A 119 11.81 -8.98 -0.07
C ALA A 119 10.86 -8.70 1.13
N HIS A 120 10.14 -9.72 1.61
CA HIS A 120 9.27 -9.59 2.78
C HIS A 120 10.04 -9.40 4.10
N LEU A 121 11.22 -10.00 4.25
CA LEU A 121 12.08 -9.76 5.41
C LEU A 121 12.56 -8.31 5.40
N ARG A 122 13.04 -7.83 4.25
CA ARG A 122 13.51 -6.45 4.09
C ARG A 122 12.38 -5.45 4.36
N ALA A 123 11.20 -5.66 3.79
CA ALA A 123 10.02 -4.83 4.05
C ALA A 123 9.60 -4.84 5.53
N ALA A 124 9.60 -6.01 6.18
CA ALA A 124 9.29 -6.10 7.61
C ALA A 124 10.34 -5.36 8.45
N ALA A 125 11.63 -5.52 8.12
CA ALA A 125 12.72 -4.84 8.80
C ALA A 125 12.61 -3.32 8.68
N LEU A 126 12.28 -2.78 7.50
CA LEU A 126 12.08 -1.34 7.31
C LEU A 126 11.00 -0.76 8.24
N LYS A 127 9.89 -1.48 8.43
CA LYS A 127 8.81 -1.03 9.32
C LYS A 127 9.28 -0.96 10.76
N VAL A 128 10.01 -1.98 11.23
CA VAL A 128 10.56 -1.96 12.60
C VAL A 128 11.67 -0.93 12.74
N LEU A 129 12.54 -0.76 11.73
CA LEU A 129 13.55 0.31 11.71
C LEU A 129 12.89 1.67 11.83
N PHE A 130 11.80 1.91 11.12
CA PHE A 130 11.09 3.19 11.14
C PHE A 130 10.63 3.56 12.57
N GLU A 131 10.13 2.60 13.35
CA GLU A 131 9.72 2.85 14.74
C GLU A 131 10.91 3.04 15.70
N VAL A 132 12.08 2.48 15.39
CA VAL A 132 13.26 2.52 16.28
C VAL A 132 14.18 3.70 15.96
N ASP A 133 14.45 3.93 14.68
CA ASP A 133 15.27 5.02 14.16
C ASP A 133 14.80 5.40 12.74
N GLU A 134 13.95 6.43 12.70
CA GLU A 134 13.40 7.00 11.48
C GLU A 134 14.48 7.45 10.47
N THR A 135 15.63 7.94 10.94
CA THR A 135 16.68 8.47 10.08
C THR A 135 17.38 7.34 9.33
N ILE A 136 17.78 6.28 10.05
CA ILE A 136 18.40 5.11 9.44
C ILE A 136 17.40 4.38 8.53
N ALA A 137 16.13 4.30 8.93
CA ALA A 137 15.06 3.77 8.09
C ALA A 137 14.96 4.52 6.74
N ALA A 138 15.07 5.85 6.73
CA ALA A 138 15.02 6.66 5.51
C ALA A 138 16.15 6.34 4.52
N PHE A 139 17.37 6.12 5.03
CA PHE A 139 18.51 5.70 4.20
C PHE A 139 18.26 4.33 3.56
N HIS A 140 17.78 3.36 4.35
CA HIS A 140 17.45 2.04 3.81
C HIS A 140 16.28 2.07 2.82
N CYS A 141 15.25 2.87 3.09
CA CYS A 141 14.13 3.05 2.17
C CYS A 141 14.61 3.63 0.84
N THR A 142 15.41 4.70 0.88
CA THR A 142 15.97 5.33 -0.32
C THR A 142 16.82 4.35 -1.13
N ARG A 143 17.67 3.55 -0.47
CA ARG A 143 18.45 2.49 -1.12
C ARG A 143 17.54 1.46 -1.81
N LEU A 144 16.46 1.05 -1.16
CA LEU A 144 15.56 0.01 -1.65
C LEU A 144 14.63 0.48 -2.78
N LEU A 145 14.41 1.79 -2.96
CA LEU A 145 13.74 2.30 -4.15
C LEU A 145 14.51 2.00 -5.44
N ALA A 146 15.84 1.99 -5.38
CA ALA A 146 16.71 1.74 -6.52
C ALA A 146 17.19 0.27 -6.59
N ASP A 147 16.54 -0.63 -5.85
CA ASP A 147 17.01 -2.00 -5.72
C ASP A 147 16.59 -2.87 -6.93
N PRO A 148 17.56 -3.44 -7.68
CA PRO A 148 17.27 -4.32 -8.81
C PRO A 148 16.54 -5.61 -8.42
N GLU A 149 16.63 -6.03 -7.16
CA GLU A 149 16.00 -7.25 -6.63
C GLU A 149 14.61 -6.98 -6.02
N THR A 150 13.96 -5.90 -6.45
CA THR A 150 12.57 -5.62 -6.13
C THR A 150 11.66 -6.59 -6.89
N SER A 151 10.74 -7.25 -6.17
CA SER A 151 9.84 -8.21 -6.79
C SER A 151 8.92 -7.52 -7.80
N ARG A 152 8.94 -7.96 -9.07
CA ARG A 152 8.01 -7.46 -10.10
C ARG A 152 6.55 -7.81 -9.80
N MET A 153 6.29 -8.86 -9.02
CA MET A 153 4.93 -9.30 -8.69
C MET A 153 4.33 -8.52 -7.53
N SER A 154 5.09 -8.24 -6.47
CA SER A 154 4.57 -7.57 -5.27
C SER A 154 5.00 -6.11 -5.13
N GLY A 155 6.04 -5.67 -5.84
CA GLY A 155 6.68 -4.37 -5.65
C GLY A 155 7.50 -4.27 -4.35
N GLU A 156 7.57 -5.32 -3.54
CA GLU A 156 8.34 -5.31 -2.29
C GLU A 156 9.84 -5.54 -2.55
N PRO A 157 10.73 -4.93 -1.74
CA PRO A 157 10.44 -4.10 -0.57
C PRO A 157 10.20 -2.60 -0.89
N ALA A 158 10.36 -2.21 -2.15
CA ALA A 158 10.34 -0.81 -2.56
C ALA A 158 8.98 -0.14 -2.31
N LEU A 159 7.85 -0.84 -2.45
CA LEU A 159 6.54 -0.29 -2.13
C LEU A 159 6.42 0.08 -0.64
N THR A 160 6.93 -0.76 0.27
CA THR A 160 7.02 -0.42 1.69
C THR A 160 7.94 0.80 1.90
N ALA A 161 9.08 0.85 1.21
CA ALA A 161 10.00 1.98 1.29
C ALA A 161 9.35 3.32 0.86
N VAL A 162 8.59 3.33 -0.24
CA VAL A 162 7.84 4.53 -0.68
C VAL A 162 6.91 5.02 0.42
N LYS A 163 6.13 4.13 1.01
CA LYS A 163 5.14 4.48 2.03
C LYS A 163 5.78 5.08 3.27
N LEU A 164 6.89 4.50 3.73
CA LEU A 164 7.62 5.02 4.89
C LEU A 164 8.27 6.39 4.61
N LEU A 165 8.89 6.56 3.43
CA LEU A 165 9.43 7.87 3.02
C LEU A 165 8.33 8.92 2.91
N ALA A 166 7.15 8.55 2.38
CA ALA A 166 5.99 9.43 2.29
C ALA A 166 5.49 9.85 3.68
N MET A 167 5.40 8.92 4.63
CA MET A 167 5.04 9.19 6.02
C MET A 167 6.00 10.18 6.68
N GLN A 168 7.29 10.13 6.34
CA GLN A 168 8.32 11.06 6.82
C GLN A 168 8.38 12.38 6.06
N HIS A 169 7.53 12.57 5.03
CA HIS A 169 7.62 13.70 4.10
C HIS A 169 8.97 13.82 3.38
N ASN A 170 9.68 12.70 3.19
CA ASN A 170 10.92 12.64 2.42
C ASN A 170 10.60 12.64 0.91
N LEU A 171 10.26 13.81 0.38
CA LEU A 171 9.76 13.95 -1.00
C LEU A 171 10.85 13.78 -2.07
N LEU A 172 12.09 14.18 -1.78
CA LEU A 172 13.20 14.14 -2.74
C LEU A 172 13.45 12.74 -3.34
N PRO A 173 13.60 11.66 -2.55
CA PRO A 173 13.80 10.33 -3.12
C PRO A 173 12.58 9.85 -3.92
N LEU A 174 11.35 10.19 -3.49
CA LEU A 174 10.12 9.86 -4.22
C LEU A 174 10.04 10.57 -5.56
N TYR A 175 10.34 11.88 -5.58
CA TYR A 175 10.37 12.69 -6.78
C TYR A 175 11.45 12.20 -7.74
N TYR A 176 12.66 11.95 -7.23
CA TYR A 176 13.76 11.40 -8.02
C TYR A 176 13.38 10.08 -8.68
N TYR A 177 12.80 9.14 -7.92
CA TYR A 177 12.27 7.91 -8.47
C TYR A 177 11.17 8.16 -9.49
N ALA A 178 10.29 9.14 -9.31
CA ALA A 178 9.24 9.46 -10.28
C ALA A 178 9.81 10.08 -11.58
N ILE A 179 10.90 10.85 -11.54
CA ILE A 179 11.40 11.53 -12.76
C ILE A 179 12.43 10.73 -13.55
N GLN A 180 13.09 9.74 -12.96
CA GLN A 180 14.09 8.94 -13.68
C GLN A 180 13.54 8.29 -14.96
N GLU A 181 14.44 7.94 -15.88
CA GLU A 181 14.13 7.15 -17.07
C GLU A 181 14.43 5.66 -16.84
N GLY A 182 13.89 4.78 -17.67
CA GLY A 182 14.11 3.33 -17.61
C GLY A 182 12.86 2.50 -17.28
N GLU A 183 13.00 1.16 -17.36
CA GLU A 183 11.95 0.22 -16.98
C GLU A 183 11.74 0.29 -15.46
N LYS A 184 10.56 0.76 -15.04
CA LYS A 184 10.15 0.84 -13.64
C LYS A 184 8.87 0.07 -13.43
N ILE A 185 8.69 -0.40 -12.19
CA ILE A 185 7.43 -1.00 -11.76
C ILE A 185 6.40 0.13 -11.62
N ALA A 186 5.29 -0.01 -12.33
CA ALA A 186 4.27 1.03 -12.45
C ALA A 186 3.61 1.33 -11.09
N GLU A 187 3.38 0.30 -10.28
CA GLU A 187 2.77 0.38 -8.96
C GLU A 187 3.63 1.20 -7.99
N ILE A 188 4.95 1.03 -8.01
CA ILE A 188 5.88 1.81 -7.17
C ILE A 188 5.88 3.27 -7.64
N THR A 189 5.92 3.49 -8.95
CA THR A 189 5.90 4.85 -9.51
C THR A 189 4.58 5.55 -9.17
N ALA A 190 3.45 4.85 -9.27
CA ALA A 190 2.14 5.36 -8.90
C ALA A 190 2.04 5.68 -7.40
N GLU A 191 2.63 4.85 -6.54
CA GLU A 191 2.72 5.13 -5.10
C GLU A 191 3.61 6.37 -4.84
N CYS A 192 4.74 6.52 -5.53
CA CYS A 192 5.55 7.74 -5.43
C CYS A 192 4.74 8.97 -5.83
N LEU A 193 4.05 8.92 -6.98
CA LEU A 193 3.25 10.04 -7.48
C LEU A 193 2.21 10.49 -6.44
N ARG A 194 1.36 9.57 -5.95
CA ARG A 194 0.29 9.93 -4.99
C ARG A 194 0.82 10.50 -3.67
N SER A 195 2.08 10.24 -3.32
CA SER A 195 2.70 10.76 -2.09
C SER A 195 3.33 12.14 -2.26
N LEU A 196 3.42 12.69 -3.48
CA LEU A 196 4.07 13.98 -3.77
C LEU A 196 3.15 15.21 -3.59
N THR A 197 2.17 15.14 -2.69
CA THR A 197 1.07 16.11 -2.53
C THR A 197 1.48 17.52 -2.08
N ARG A 198 2.75 17.70 -1.69
CA ARG A 198 3.35 18.97 -1.24
C ARG A 198 4.50 19.44 -2.13
N LEU A 199 4.67 18.82 -3.29
CA LEU A 199 5.71 19.21 -4.23
C LEU A 199 5.40 20.61 -4.80
N PRO A 200 6.39 21.46 -5.13
CA PRO A 200 6.11 22.71 -5.83
C PRO A 200 5.33 22.47 -7.12
N VAL A 201 4.31 23.29 -7.38
CA VAL A 201 3.40 23.15 -8.54
C VAL A 201 4.15 22.99 -9.86
N ALA A 202 5.20 23.79 -10.07
CA ALA A 202 6.02 23.69 -11.29
C ALA A 202 6.63 22.30 -11.52
N LEU A 203 6.95 21.56 -10.45
CA LEU A 203 7.46 20.19 -10.56
C LEU A 203 6.33 19.18 -10.79
N VAL A 204 5.13 19.42 -10.24
CA VAL A 204 3.95 18.60 -10.51
C VAL A 204 3.52 18.76 -11.98
N ASP A 205 3.60 19.96 -12.55
CA ASP A 205 3.33 20.19 -13.98
C ASP A 205 4.24 19.33 -14.88
N LEU A 206 5.51 19.15 -14.51
CA LEU A 206 6.42 18.24 -15.22
C LEU A 206 5.97 16.77 -15.11
N LEU A 207 5.42 16.36 -13.96
CA LEU A 207 4.85 15.02 -13.79
C LEU A 207 3.58 14.84 -14.61
N VAL A 208 2.71 15.86 -14.68
CA VAL A 208 1.52 15.87 -15.54
C VAL A 208 1.92 15.72 -17.01
N GLN A 209 2.92 16.46 -17.47
CA GLN A 209 3.43 16.35 -18.84
C GLN A 209 4.00 14.95 -19.13
N LYS A 210 4.74 14.38 -18.17
CA LYS A 210 5.37 13.06 -18.32
C LYS A 210 4.37 11.91 -18.28
N TYR A 211 3.39 11.95 -17.39
CA TYR A 211 2.50 10.82 -17.09
C TYR A 211 1.08 10.97 -17.65
N GLY A 212 0.61 12.20 -17.86
CA GLY A 212 -0.79 12.48 -18.21
C GLY A 212 -1.23 11.97 -19.59
N ALA A 213 -0.28 11.73 -20.51
CA ALA A 213 -0.55 11.15 -21.82
C ALA A 213 -0.26 9.65 -21.91
N LEU A 214 0.24 9.03 -20.83
CA LEU A 214 0.57 7.61 -20.85
C LEU A 214 -0.70 6.76 -20.73
N GLY A 215 -0.77 5.67 -21.49
CA GLY A 215 -1.87 4.70 -21.42
C GLY A 215 -1.78 3.72 -20.24
N ASN A 216 -0.88 3.93 -19.28
CA ASN A 216 -0.72 3.05 -18.13
C ASN A 216 -1.66 3.46 -17.00
N GLU A 217 -2.67 2.63 -16.74
CA GLU A 217 -3.75 2.93 -15.79
C GLU A 217 -3.22 3.10 -14.35
N ALA A 218 -2.25 2.30 -13.92
CA ALA A 218 -1.69 2.41 -12.57
C ALA A 218 -1.00 3.76 -12.36
N LEU A 219 -0.23 4.23 -13.34
CA LEU A 219 0.44 5.54 -13.29
C LEU A 219 -0.57 6.69 -13.27
N LEU A 220 -1.62 6.60 -14.10
CA LEU A 220 -2.68 7.61 -14.14
C LEU A 220 -3.45 7.67 -12.83
N ILE A 221 -3.73 6.53 -12.19
CA ILE A 221 -4.36 6.48 -10.86
C ILE A 221 -3.49 7.23 -9.84
N GLY A 222 -2.20 6.92 -9.77
CA GLY A 222 -1.28 7.61 -8.86
C GLY A 222 -1.16 9.12 -9.15
N LEU A 223 -1.20 9.50 -10.42
CA LEU A 223 -1.23 10.91 -10.83
C LEU A 223 -2.54 11.57 -10.40
N PHE A 224 -3.70 10.95 -10.59
CA PHE A 224 -4.98 11.54 -10.17
C PHE A 224 -5.06 11.72 -8.67
N ASP A 225 -4.58 10.75 -7.88
CA ASP A 225 -4.49 10.88 -6.43
C ASP A 225 -3.64 12.08 -6.04
N LEU A 226 -2.47 12.25 -6.67
CA LEU A 226 -1.61 13.41 -6.48
C LEU A 226 -2.39 14.71 -6.73
N LEU A 227 -3.01 14.85 -7.90
CA LEU A 227 -3.65 16.11 -8.31
C LEU A 227 -4.88 16.45 -7.46
N LEU A 228 -5.68 15.44 -7.08
CA LEU A 228 -6.86 15.62 -6.24
C LEU A 228 -6.52 15.99 -4.79
N THR A 229 -5.38 15.50 -4.28
CA THR A 229 -4.97 15.70 -2.88
C THR A 229 -3.86 16.73 -2.71
N HIS A 230 -3.38 17.32 -3.81
CA HIS A 230 -2.34 18.34 -3.79
C HIS A 230 -2.79 19.58 -2.98
N VAL A 231 -1.87 20.19 -2.24
CA VAL A 231 -2.14 21.41 -1.45
C VAL A 231 -2.66 22.57 -2.30
N GLU A 232 -2.27 22.61 -3.58
CA GLU A 232 -2.75 23.54 -4.60
C GLU A 232 -3.59 22.83 -5.68
N GLY A 233 -4.46 21.89 -5.27
CA GLY A 233 -5.24 21.03 -6.17
C GLY A 233 -6.07 21.77 -7.23
N SER A 234 -6.54 22.98 -6.92
CA SER A 234 -7.32 23.81 -7.85
C SER A 234 -6.57 24.16 -9.14
N HIS A 235 -5.24 24.30 -9.08
CA HIS A 235 -4.40 24.53 -10.26
C HIS A 235 -4.55 23.41 -11.31
N PHE A 236 -4.84 22.18 -10.88
CA PHE A 236 -4.90 21.01 -11.75
C PHE A 236 -6.32 20.65 -12.22
N HIS A 237 -7.36 21.37 -11.78
CA HIS A 237 -8.74 21.14 -12.22
C HIS A 237 -8.88 21.12 -13.77
N PRO A 238 -8.27 22.05 -14.54
CA PRO A 238 -8.41 22.04 -16.00
C PRO A 238 -7.91 20.74 -16.64
N PHE A 239 -6.81 20.18 -16.13
CA PHE A 239 -6.28 18.91 -16.61
C PHE A 239 -7.24 17.75 -16.32
N LEU A 240 -7.75 17.65 -15.08
CA LEU A 240 -8.67 16.59 -14.66
C LEU A 240 -9.97 16.63 -15.48
N LEU A 241 -10.54 17.81 -15.67
CA LEU A 241 -11.77 18.00 -16.44
C LEU A 241 -11.56 17.70 -17.93
N ASN A 242 -10.44 18.12 -18.50
CA ASN A 242 -10.08 17.76 -19.86
C ASN A 242 -9.96 16.24 -20.02
N PHE A 243 -9.28 15.56 -19.08
CA PHE A 243 -9.19 14.10 -19.09
C PHE A 243 -10.58 13.44 -19.06
N LEU A 244 -11.47 13.86 -18.14
CA LEU A 244 -12.84 13.33 -18.05
C LEU A 244 -13.63 13.56 -19.35
N ALA A 245 -13.44 14.70 -20.01
CA ALA A 245 -14.11 15.01 -21.26
C ALA A 245 -13.65 14.09 -22.41
N VAL A 246 -12.33 13.89 -22.58
CA VAL A 246 -11.77 13.22 -23.75
C VAL A 246 -11.55 11.72 -23.58
N THR A 247 -11.41 11.22 -22.35
CA THR A 247 -11.03 9.83 -22.09
C THR A 247 -12.06 8.83 -22.62
N ARG A 248 -11.59 7.67 -23.08
CA ARG A 248 -12.44 6.50 -23.38
C ARG A 248 -12.21 5.35 -22.41
N HIS A 249 -11.34 5.55 -21.42
CA HIS A 249 -11.09 4.58 -20.34
C HIS A 249 -12.15 4.76 -19.26
N TYR A 250 -13.25 4.02 -19.39
CA TYR A 250 -14.40 4.16 -18.50
C TYR A 250 -14.09 3.81 -17.04
N ASP A 251 -13.12 2.94 -16.79
CA ASP A 251 -12.71 2.59 -15.42
C ASP A 251 -11.90 3.72 -14.78
N LEU A 252 -10.98 4.36 -15.52
CA LEU A 252 -10.30 5.58 -15.08
C LEU A 252 -11.27 6.76 -14.92
N TYR A 253 -12.26 6.88 -15.81
CA TYR A 253 -13.33 7.88 -15.65
C TYR A 253 -14.11 7.64 -14.35
N ARG A 254 -14.51 6.38 -14.07
CA ARG A 254 -15.21 6.02 -12.84
C ARG A 254 -14.36 6.32 -11.61
N TYR A 255 -13.09 5.95 -11.65
CA TYR A 255 -12.13 6.20 -10.57
C TYR A 255 -12.03 7.69 -10.26
N LEU A 256 -11.76 8.52 -11.28
CA LEU A 256 -11.60 9.96 -11.10
C LEU A 256 -12.90 10.63 -10.67
N ALA A 257 -14.05 10.25 -11.25
CA ALA A 257 -15.35 10.75 -10.82
C ALA A 257 -15.64 10.42 -9.36
N LEU A 258 -15.30 9.20 -8.91
CA LEU A 258 -15.42 8.80 -7.50
C LEU A 258 -14.52 9.66 -6.60
N GLY A 259 -13.27 9.88 -7.00
CA GLY A 259 -12.34 10.73 -6.26
C GLY A 259 -12.83 12.18 -6.12
N ILE A 260 -13.40 12.75 -7.17
CA ILE A 260 -13.98 14.11 -7.14
C ILE A 260 -15.20 14.17 -6.22
N VAL A 261 -16.10 13.19 -6.31
CA VAL A 261 -17.34 13.16 -5.52
C VAL A 261 -17.08 12.88 -4.04
N ALA A 262 -16.06 12.06 -3.74
CA ALA A 262 -15.64 11.75 -2.38
C ALA A 262 -14.77 12.85 -1.76
N GLY A 263 -14.16 13.71 -2.56
CA GLY A 263 -13.30 14.81 -2.11
C GLY A 263 -14.09 16.05 -1.68
N ASP A 264 -13.36 17.00 -1.07
CA ASP A 264 -13.94 18.22 -0.49
C ASP A 264 -14.00 19.41 -1.48
N SER A 265 -13.58 19.23 -2.74
CA SER A 265 -13.55 20.30 -3.75
C SER A 265 -14.93 20.49 -4.41
N GLU A 266 -15.77 21.33 -3.81
CA GLU A 266 -17.09 21.66 -4.38
C GLU A 266 -17.01 22.26 -5.78
N ASP A 267 -15.97 23.06 -6.05
CA ASP A 267 -15.80 23.74 -7.33
C ASP A 267 -15.50 22.74 -8.45
N LEU A 268 -14.61 21.77 -8.20
CA LEU A 268 -14.32 20.69 -9.16
C LEU A 268 -15.56 19.83 -9.43
N LEU A 269 -16.34 19.53 -8.39
CA LEU A 269 -17.61 18.81 -8.54
C LEU A 269 -18.60 19.61 -9.40
N LYS A 270 -18.77 20.91 -9.13
CA LYS A 270 -19.66 21.79 -9.92
C LYS A 270 -19.23 21.83 -11.39
N GLU A 271 -17.93 21.99 -11.65
CA GLU A 271 -17.38 22.03 -13.01
C GLU A 271 -17.55 20.69 -13.74
N MET A 272 -17.31 19.56 -13.06
CA MET A 272 -17.54 18.23 -13.64
C MET A 272 -19.01 18.02 -14.00
N LEU A 273 -19.94 18.41 -13.11
CA LEU A 273 -21.38 18.31 -13.38
C LEU A 273 -21.79 19.20 -14.56
N ALA A 274 -21.28 20.42 -14.64
CA ALA A 274 -21.52 21.31 -15.78
C ALA A 274 -21.02 20.69 -17.09
N ALA A 275 -19.80 20.15 -17.10
CA ALA A 275 -19.23 19.47 -18.26
C ALA A 275 -20.07 18.27 -18.71
N SER A 276 -20.56 17.45 -17.76
CA SER A 276 -21.39 16.27 -18.07
C SER A 276 -22.71 16.61 -18.78
N LYS A 277 -23.29 17.79 -18.53
CA LYS A 277 -24.55 18.23 -19.18
C LYS A 277 -24.37 18.47 -20.68
N THR A 278 -23.16 18.84 -21.10
CA THR A 278 -22.83 19.06 -22.52
C THR A 278 -22.34 17.78 -23.22
N GLY A 279 -21.96 16.77 -22.43
CA GLY A 279 -21.45 15.49 -22.93
C GLY A 279 -22.56 14.64 -23.59
N ARG A 280 -22.23 14.01 -24.72
CA ARG A 280 -23.12 13.08 -25.42
C ARG A 280 -22.86 11.61 -25.11
N ASP A 281 -21.86 11.31 -24.28
CA ASP A 281 -21.46 9.95 -23.95
C ASP A 281 -22.37 9.36 -22.86
N LYS A 282 -23.31 8.51 -23.28
CA LYS A 282 -24.28 7.87 -22.39
C LYS A 282 -23.62 7.06 -21.28
N ARG A 283 -22.50 6.40 -21.56
CA ARG A 283 -21.81 5.53 -20.59
C ARG A 283 -21.15 6.35 -19.49
N LYS A 284 -20.54 7.49 -19.83
CA LYS A 284 -20.02 8.44 -18.84
C LYS A 284 -21.13 9.00 -17.94
N THR A 285 -22.30 9.30 -18.51
CA THR A 285 -23.46 9.77 -17.75
C THR A 285 -24.00 8.70 -16.80
N GLU A 286 -24.07 7.44 -17.24
CA GLU A 286 -24.47 6.31 -16.39
C GLU A 286 -23.50 6.12 -15.21
N ILE A 287 -22.18 6.12 -15.49
CA ILE A 287 -21.15 6.00 -14.44
C ILE A 287 -21.27 7.16 -13.44
N LEU A 288 -21.41 8.40 -13.92
CA LEU A 288 -21.53 9.56 -13.04
C LEU A 288 -22.78 9.47 -12.16
N ARG A 289 -23.90 8.99 -12.71
CA ARG A 289 -25.12 8.74 -11.95
C ARG A 289 -24.91 7.69 -10.85
N GLU A 290 -24.26 6.57 -11.17
CA GLU A 290 -23.92 5.53 -10.18
C GLU A 290 -23.09 6.11 -9.04
N VAL A 291 -22.03 6.85 -9.37
CA VAL A 291 -21.12 7.46 -8.38
C VAL A 291 -21.86 8.43 -7.48
N LEU A 292 -22.67 9.35 -8.03
CA LEU A 292 -23.43 10.31 -7.23
C LEU A 292 -24.43 9.63 -6.29
N LEU A 293 -25.08 8.55 -6.74
CA LEU A 293 -26.03 7.79 -5.91
C LEU A 293 -25.36 7.16 -4.68
N LEU A 294 -24.09 6.74 -4.78
CA LEU A 294 -23.32 6.22 -3.64
C LEU A 294 -23.12 7.28 -2.56
N TYR A 295 -22.99 8.56 -2.94
CA TYR A 295 -22.66 9.67 -2.04
C TYR A 295 -23.83 10.62 -1.74
N ARG A 296 -25.06 10.25 -2.15
CA ARG A 296 -26.29 11.07 -2.01
C ARG A 296 -26.56 11.62 -0.61
N HIS A 297 -26.01 10.99 0.42
CA HIS A 297 -26.26 11.34 1.82
C HIS A 297 -25.23 12.33 2.39
N GLN A 298 -24.10 12.51 1.72
CA GLN A 298 -22.95 13.24 2.28
C GLN A 298 -22.97 14.73 1.96
N ASN A 299 -23.51 15.16 0.81
CA ASN A 299 -23.50 16.57 0.40
C ASN A 299 -24.85 17.02 -0.22
N PRO A 300 -25.46 18.14 0.23
CA PRO A 300 -26.65 18.72 -0.39
C PRO A 300 -26.49 19.06 -1.89
N ALA A 301 -25.29 19.47 -2.32
CA ALA A 301 -24.98 19.74 -3.72
C ALA A 301 -25.07 18.47 -4.58
N ILE A 302 -24.66 17.31 -4.04
CA ILE A 302 -24.82 16.00 -4.69
C ILE A 302 -26.31 15.66 -4.83
N ARG A 303 -27.14 15.93 -3.82
CA ARG A 303 -28.60 15.71 -3.90
C ARG A 303 -29.25 16.56 -4.99
N ALA A 304 -28.87 17.84 -5.08
CA ALA A 304 -29.35 18.73 -6.14
C ALA A 304 -28.91 18.22 -7.53
N ALA A 305 -27.63 17.83 -7.66
CA ALA A 305 -27.08 17.29 -8.90
C ALA A 305 -27.78 16.00 -9.36
N ILE A 306 -28.08 15.08 -8.44
CA ILE A 306 -28.86 13.86 -8.73
C ILE A 306 -30.23 14.23 -9.29
N ASN A 307 -30.94 15.16 -8.66
CA ASN A 307 -32.27 15.56 -9.11
C ASN A 307 -32.25 16.21 -10.50
N GLU A 308 -31.16 16.88 -10.89
CA GLU A 308 -31.00 17.44 -12.23
C GLU A 308 -30.59 16.40 -13.28
N LEU A 309 -29.66 15.49 -12.96
CA LEU A 309 -29.25 14.40 -13.85
C LEU A 309 -30.35 13.35 -14.07
N LEU A 310 -31.29 13.22 -13.12
CA LEU A 310 -32.46 12.35 -13.21
C LEU A 310 -33.65 12.98 -13.96
N LYS A 311 -33.60 14.28 -14.32
CA LYS A 311 -34.66 14.86 -15.16
C LYS A 311 -34.58 14.19 -16.54
N PRO A 312 -35.67 13.57 -17.03
CA PRO A 312 -35.67 13.04 -18.39
C PRO A 312 -35.37 14.17 -19.37
N ALA A 313 -34.51 13.90 -20.35
CA ALA A 313 -34.24 14.87 -21.40
C ALA A 313 -35.58 15.36 -22.01
N PRO A 314 -35.78 16.67 -22.20
CA PRO A 314 -37.00 17.16 -22.80
C PRO A 314 -37.20 16.47 -24.16
N PRO A 315 -38.42 16.02 -24.50
CA PRO A 315 -38.65 15.33 -25.75
C PRO A 315 -38.16 16.20 -26.91
N LEU A 316 -37.36 15.62 -27.79
CA LEU A 316 -36.92 16.25 -29.03
C LEU A 316 -38.17 16.77 -29.74
N LYS A 317 -38.28 18.09 -29.90
CA LYS A 317 -39.30 18.67 -30.76
C LYS A 317 -39.07 18.09 -32.16
N GLN A 318 -39.96 17.21 -32.60
CA GLN A 318 -40.00 16.77 -33.97
C GLN A 318 -40.36 17.99 -34.84
N PRO A 319 -39.68 18.18 -35.99
CA PRO A 319 -39.88 19.34 -36.85
C PRO A 319 -41.30 19.47 -37.39
#